data_AF-A0A3N5WTY2-F1
#
_entry.id   AF-A0A3N5WTY2-F1
#
_cell.length_a   1.000
_cell.length_b   1.000
_cell.length_c   1.000
_cell.angle_alpha   90.00
_cell.angle_beta   90.00
_cell.angle_gamma   90.00
#
_symmetry.space_group_name_H-M   'P 1'
#
loop_
_entity.id
_entity.type
_entity.pdbx_description
1 polymer ?
#
loop_
_entity_poly.entity_id
_entity_poly.type
_entity_poly.pdbx_seq_one_letter_code
_entity_poly.pdbx_strand_id
1 'polypeptide(L)' 'MNDSLKLSVISIPLAVCRLEASAPVPEWALAGEFFSITRTADELSIVCAETQVPASIRKESGWRGLKVEG' A
#
# COMPACT_ATOMS: atom_id res chain seq x y z
N MET A 1 -16.55 -28.81 0.79
CA MET A 1 -16.82 -27.78 -0.24
C MET A 1 -15.46 -27.23 -0.65
N ASN A 2 -15.08 -27.38 -1.91
CA ASN A 2 -13.89 -26.71 -2.46
C ASN A 2 -14.37 -25.45 -3.16
N ASP A 3 -14.60 -24.39 -2.40
CA ASP A 3 -14.95 -23.09 -2.99
C ASP A 3 -13.65 -22.44 -3.48
N SER A 4 -13.44 -22.46 -4.79
CA SER A 4 -12.29 -21.82 -5.42
C SER A 4 -12.51 -20.31 -5.46
N LEU A 5 -11.64 -19.54 -4.81
CA LEU A 5 -11.62 -18.08 -4.93
C LEU A 5 -11.02 -17.67 -6.29
N LYS A 6 -11.68 -16.75 -6.99
CA LYS A 6 -11.12 -16.09 -8.16
C LYS A 6 -10.26 -14.93 -7.68
N LEU A 7 -9.03 -14.83 -8.16
CA LEU A 7 -8.11 -13.74 -7.82
C LEU A 7 -7.75 -12.98 -9.09
N SER A 8 -7.71 -11.65 -9.02
CA SER A 8 -7.11 -10.80 -10.05
C SER A 8 -5.93 -10.02 -9.48
N VAL A 9 -4.99 -9.65 -10.34
CA VAL A 9 -3.82 -8.85 -9.93
C VAL A 9 -4.15 -7.37 -10.13
N ILE A 10 -3.97 -6.56 -9.09
CA ILE A 10 -4.04 -5.10 -9.18
C ILE A 10 -2.94 -4.65 -10.15
N SER A 11 -3.30 -3.93 -11.22
CA SER A 11 -2.38 -3.57 -12.32
C SER A 11 -1.26 -2.62 -11.89
N ILE A 12 -1.54 -1.76 -10.91
CA ILE A 12 -0.64 -0.72 -10.44
C ILE A 12 0.50 -1.35 -9.60
N PRO A 13 1.78 -1.05 -9.89
CA PRO A 13 2.89 -1.40 -9.01
C PRO A 13 2.76 -0.68 -7.67
N LEU A 14 2.89 -1.43 -6.58
CA LEU A 14 2.72 -0.92 -5.23
C LEU A 14 4.08 -0.77 -4.54
N ALA A 15 4.13 0.17 -3.62
CA ALA A 15 5.20 0.30 -2.66
C ALA A 15 4.68 0.16 -1.23
N VAL A 16 5.49 -0.46 -0.37
CA VAL A 16 5.25 -0.54 1.07
C VAL A 16 6.20 0.43 1.76
N CYS A 17 5.66 1.50 2.34
CA CYS A 17 6.41 2.55 3.00
C CYS A 17 6.29 2.41 4.50
N ARG A 18 7.38 2.69 5.21
CA ARG A 18 7.40 2.78 6.66
C ARG A 18 7.76 4.19 7.09
N LEU A 19 6.89 4.80 7.89
CA LEU A 19 7.10 6.09 8.53
C LEU A 19 7.07 5.91 10.06
N GLU A 20 7.53 6.93 10.78
CA GLU A 20 7.45 6.99 12.25
C GLU A 20 6.00 6.86 12.73
N ALA A 21 5.81 6.19 13.88
CA ALA A 21 4.49 5.92 14.47
C ALA A 21 3.65 7.18 14.71
N SER A 22 4.31 8.30 15.01
CA SER A 22 3.70 9.61 15.26
C SER A 22 3.57 10.49 14.01
N ALA A 23 4.12 10.06 12.87
CA ALA A 23 4.06 10.86 11.65
C ALA A 23 2.60 11.09 11.23
N PRO A 24 2.23 12.30 10.79
CA PRO A 24 0.91 12.52 10.21
C PRO A 24 0.74 11.65 8.95
N VAL A 25 -0.50 11.35 8.60
CA VAL A 25 -0.78 10.72 7.29
C VAL A 25 -0.43 11.75 6.21
N PRO A 26 0.53 11.46 5.31
CA PRO A 26 0.95 12.43 4.32
C PRO A 26 -0.05 12.52 3.16
N GLU A 27 -0.19 13.70 2.57
CA GLU A 27 -1.14 13.94 1.48
C GLU A 27 -0.88 13.04 0.25
N TRP A 28 0.40 12.76 -0.06
CA TRP A 28 0.75 11.88 -1.18
C TRP A 28 0.21 10.46 -1.03
N ALA A 29 -0.01 9.99 0.20
CA ALA A 29 -0.56 8.66 0.46
C ALA A 29 -2.07 8.58 0.16
N LEU A 30 -2.75 9.73 0.05
CA LEU A 30 -4.18 9.83 -0.20
C LEU A 30 -4.50 10.19 -1.66
N ALA A 31 -3.51 10.57 -2.46
CA ALA A 31 -3.71 11.12 -3.80
C ALA A 31 -4.05 10.06 -4.88
N GLY A 32 -4.18 8.78 -4.52
CA GLY A 32 -4.26 7.65 -5.48
C GLY A 32 -5.54 6.84 -5.36
N GLU A 33 -5.84 6.07 -6.40
CA GLU A 33 -7.02 5.18 -6.45
C GLU A 33 -6.92 3.98 -5.50
N PHE A 34 -5.68 3.57 -5.17
CA PHE A 34 -5.41 2.49 -4.23
C PHE A 34 -4.42 2.93 -3.17
N PHE A 35 -4.85 2.89 -1.92
CA PHE A 35 -3.98 3.00 -0.77
C PHE A 35 -4.50 2.19 0.41
N SER A 36 -3.58 1.80 1.28
CA SER A 36 -3.86 1.27 2.61
C SER A 36 -2.96 1.98 3.61
N ILE A 37 -3.52 2.43 4.72
CA ILE A 37 -2.81 3.14 5.76
C ILE A 37 -3.09 2.42 7.08
N THR A 38 -2.03 1.91 7.70
CA THR A 38 -2.11 1.21 8.98
C THR A 38 -1.18 1.89 9.96
N ARG A 39 -1.74 2.36 11.08
CA ARG A 39 -0.96 2.91 12.19
C ARG A 39 -0.95 1.92 13.34
N THR A 40 0.24 1.67 13.88
CA THR A 40 0.45 0.92 15.11
C THR A 40 1.20 1.79 16.12
N ALA A 41 1.52 1.25 17.29
CA ALA A 41 2.39 1.94 18.24
C ALA A 41 3.83 2.10 17.72
N ASP A 42 4.25 1.26 16.77
CA ASP A 42 5.63 1.17 16.31
C ASP A 42 5.88 1.90 14.98
N GLU A 43 4.85 2.08 14.15
CA GLU A 43 4.99 2.69 12.84
C GLU A 43 3.67 3.19 12.22
N LEU A 44 3.84 3.99 11.16
CA LEU A 44 2.82 4.24 10.16
C LEU A 44 3.23 3.51 8.86
N SER A 45 2.51 2.44 8.52
CA SER A 45 2.69 1.67 7.30
C SER A 45 1.72 2.16 6.22
N ILE A 46 2.25 2.40 5.01
CA ILE A 46 1.47 2.90 3.87
C ILE A 46 1.76 2.00 2.68
N VAL A 47 0.70 1.42 2.11
CA VAL A 47 0.76 0.75 0.81
C VAL A 47 0.05 1.63 -0.20
N CYS A 48 0.73 2.09 -1.25
CA CYS A 48 0.13 2.91 -2.32
C CYS A 48 0.84 2.68 -3.65
N ALA A 49 0.45 3.38 -4.70
CA ALA A 49 1.14 3.28 -5.98
C ALA A 49 2.60 3.76 -5.85
N GLU A 50 3.53 2.99 -6.41
CA GLU A 50 4.97 3.23 -6.24
C GLU A 50 5.40 4.62 -6.75
N THR A 51 4.73 5.12 -7.78
CA THR A 51 4.96 6.42 -8.42
C THR A 51 4.57 7.62 -7.54
N GLN A 52 3.74 7.40 -6.52
CA GLN A 52 3.29 8.46 -5.61
C GLN A 52 4.26 8.70 -4.46
N VAL A 53 5.14 7.74 -4.18
CA VAL A 53 6.01 7.80 -3.02
C VAL A 53 7.20 8.72 -3.31
N PRO A 54 7.39 9.80 -2.54
CA PRO A 54 8.54 10.69 -2.70
C PRO A 54 9.87 9.95 -2.57
N ALA A 55 10.89 10.39 -3.32
CA ALA A 55 12.20 9.73 -3.35
C ALA A 55 12.92 9.68 -1.98
N SER A 56 12.57 10.59 -1.06
CA SER A 56 13.13 10.63 0.29
C SER A 56 12.48 9.62 1.26
N ILE A 57 11.37 8.99 0.90
CA ILE A 57 10.68 8.03 1.75
C ILE A 57 11.29 6.64 1.57
N ARG A 58 11.67 6.02 2.69
CA ARG A 58 12.08 4.62 2.72
C ARG A 58 10.89 3.72 2.35
N LYS A 59 11.06 2.93 1.29
CA LYS A 59 10.02 2.03 0.78
C LYS A 59 10.61 0.73 0.23
N GLU A 60 9.78 -0.30 0.22
CA GLU A 60 9.97 -1.49 -0.60
C GLU A 60 9.13 -1.35 -1.88
N SER A 61 9.76 -1.59 -3.03
CA SER A 61 9.18 -1.38 -4.37
C SER A 61 8.88 -2.71 -5.07
N GLY A 62 8.16 -2.64 -6.20
CA GLY A 62 7.94 -3.81 -7.07
C GLY A 62 6.85 -4.78 -6.58
N TRP A 63 6.04 -4.38 -5.61
CA TRP A 63 4.93 -5.19 -5.12
C TRP A 63 3.74 -5.18 -6.07
N ARG A 64 2.93 -6.23 -6.00
CA ARG A 64 1.62 -6.32 -6.67
C ARG A 64 0.58 -6.82 -5.68
N GLY A 65 -0.59 -6.19 -5.68
CA GLY A 65 -1.73 -6.63 -4.89
C GLY A 65 -2.53 -7.72 -5.60
N LEU A 66 -3.13 -8.63 -4.84
CA LEU A 66 -4.13 -9.58 -5.33
C LEU A 66 -5.49 -9.16 -4.77
N LYS A 67 -6.46 -8.97 -5.66
CA LYS A 67 -7.86 -8.77 -5.31
C LYS A 67 -8.57 -10.12 -5.35
N VAL A 68 -9.30 -10.45 -4.29
CA VAL A 68 -10.27 -11.53 -4.31
C VAL A 68 -11.51 -11.04 -5.05
N GLU A 69 -11.90 -11.74 -6.11
CA GLU A 69 -13.12 -11.47 -6.86
C GLU A 69 -14.32 -12.14 -6.16
N GLY A 70 -15.36 -11.35 -5.92
CA GLY A 70 -16.62 -11.74 -5.28
C GLY A 70 -17.73 -10.81 -5.71
#